data_AF-A0A924LVV8-F1
#
_entry.id   AF-A0A924LVV8-F1
#
_cell.length_a   1.000
_cell.length_b   1.000
_cell.length_c   1.000
_cell.angle_alpha   90.00
_cell.angle_beta   90.00
_cell.angle_gamma   90.00
#
_symmetry.space_group_name_H-M   'P 1'
#
loop_
_entity.id
_entity.type
_entity.pdbx_description
1 polymer ?
#
loop_
_entity_poly.entity_id
_entity_poly.type
_entity_poly.pdbx_seq_one_letter_code
_entity_poly.pdbx_strand_id
1 'polypeptide(L)'
;MTTDATITNIDHLLDEVLKLSVPLHASIADFDEPGARYELAGVPGVALFERDHADVISHVSSSPSPALMEAIDDLRRRHLAAANVAEGVDNSHLPSLLMMCMFLVEPGSKGARHLRDIAVRPAVIAALDEEAGKHDPDLEPHDAALRAWTPLLAGHAPEAGVHPAILELRFAANRYTRYVP
;
A
#
# COMPACT_ATOMS: atom_id res chain seq x y z
N MET A 1 -28.80 -6.84 -16.27
CA MET A 1 -27.69 -7.57 -16.94
C MET A 1 -26.43 -6.71 -16.95
N THR A 2 -25.97 -6.24 -15.78
CA THR A 2 -24.85 -5.29 -15.63
C THR A 2 -23.80 -5.78 -14.63
N THR A 3 -24.01 -6.96 -14.06
CA THR A 3 -23.17 -7.53 -12.99
C THR A 3 -21.90 -8.17 -13.53
N ASP A 4 -21.94 -8.75 -14.73
CA ASP A 4 -20.84 -9.57 -15.28
C ASP A 4 -19.57 -8.76 -15.65
N ALA A 5 -19.76 -7.57 -16.23
CA ALA A 5 -18.63 -6.72 -16.64
C ALA A 5 -17.93 -6.03 -15.46
N THR A 6 -18.67 -5.72 -14.40
CA THR A 6 -18.13 -5.07 -13.19
C THR A 6 -17.38 -6.07 -12.32
N ILE A 7 -17.86 -7.32 -12.21
CA ILE A 7 -17.18 -8.40 -11.48
C ILE A 7 -15.87 -8.80 -12.18
N THR A 8 -15.90 -8.95 -13.50
CA THR A 8 -14.69 -9.25 -14.31
C THR A 8 -13.61 -8.16 -14.15
N ASN A 9 -14.02 -6.91 -13.92
CA ASN A 9 -13.11 -5.79 -13.71
C ASN A 9 -12.46 -5.84 -12.32
N ILE A 10 -13.24 -6.18 -11.27
CA ILE A 10 -12.71 -6.28 -9.89
C ILE A 10 -11.72 -7.43 -9.76
N ASP A 11 -12.05 -8.64 -10.21
CA ASP A 11 -11.11 -9.78 -10.10
C ASP A 11 -9.80 -9.52 -10.85
N HIS A 12 -9.87 -8.90 -12.04
CA HIS A 12 -8.67 -8.49 -12.75
C HIS A 12 -7.83 -7.46 -11.97
N LEU A 13 -8.47 -6.46 -11.34
CA LEU A 13 -7.79 -5.50 -10.49
C LEU A 13 -7.11 -6.19 -9.30
N LEU A 14 -7.79 -7.13 -8.64
CA LEU A 14 -7.22 -7.89 -7.52
C LEU A 14 -6.01 -8.71 -7.94
N ASP A 15 -6.06 -9.37 -9.11
CA ASP A 15 -4.92 -10.13 -9.65
C ASP A 15 -3.71 -9.22 -9.92
N GLU A 16 -3.91 -8.02 -10.47
CA GLU A 16 -2.85 -7.05 -10.67
C GLU A 16 -2.27 -6.53 -9.34
N VAL A 17 -3.11 -6.35 -8.33
CA VAL A 17 -2.65 -6.00 -6.98
C VAL A 17 -1.83 -7.14 -6.36
N LEU A 18 -2.20 -8.40 -6.57
CA LEU A 18 -1.42 -9.56 -6.11
C LEU A 18 -0.06 -9.64 -6.79
N LYS A 19 0.02 -9.39 -8.10
CA LYS A 19 1.29 -9.35 -8.85
C LYS A 19 2.28 -8.32 -8.31
N LEU A 20 1.79 -7.19 -7.78
CA LEU A 20 2.61 -6.16 -7.16
C LEU A 20 2.92 -6.46 -5.70
N SER A 21 1.92 -6.86 -4.92
CA SER A 21 2.05 -6.98 -3.46
C SER A 21 2.85 -8.20 -3.03
N VAL A 22 2.68 -9.36 -3.66
CA VAL A 22 3.34 -10.61 -3.24
C VAL A 22 4.88 -10.50 -3.27
N PRO A 23 5.52 -9.97 -4.33
CA PRO A 23 6.97 -9.74 -4.33
C PRO A 23 7.47 -8.82 -3.20
N LEU A 24 6.61 -7.91 -2.72
CA LEU A 24 6.94 -6.94 -1.68
C LEU A 24 6.75 -7.51 -0.26
N HIS A 25 6.09 -8.67 -0.11
CA HIS A 25 5.74 -9.26 1.19
C HIS A 25 6.95 -9.44 2.11
N ALA A 26 8.08 -9.88 1.57
CA ALA A 26 9.32 -10.09 2.35
C ALA A 26 9.81 -8.81 3.05
N SER A 27 9.41 -7.63 2.57
CA SER A 27 9.82 -6.35 3.15
C SER A 27 9.00 -5.96 4.39
N ILE A 28 7.90 -6.65 4.66
CA ILE A 28 7.06 -6.41 5.84
C ILE A 28 7.04 -7.61 6.79
N ALA A 29 7.56 -8.77 6.37
CA ALA A 29 7.41 -10.05 7.07
C ALA A 29 7.92 -10.03 8.52
N ASP A 30 8.95 -9.23 8.81
CA ASP A 30 9.60 -9.18 10.12
C ASP A 30 9.03 -8.09 11.06
N PHE A 31 7.96 -7.38 10.66
CA PHE A 31 7.41 -6.28 11.48
C PHE A 31 6.61 -6.73 12.70
N ASP A 32 6.09 -7.96 12.71
CA ASP A 32 5.26 -8.46 13.81
C ASP A 32 5.72 -9.82 14.31
N GLU A 33 5.35 -10.13 15.54
CA GLU A 33 5.51 -11.46 16.11
C GLU A 33 4.51 -12.47 15.48
N PRO A 34 4.90 -13.74 15.32
CA PRO A 34 4.01 -14.78 14.83
C PRO A 34 2.72 -14.91 15.66
N GLY A 35 1.56 -14.88 14.98
CA GLY A 35 0.24 -15.10 15.59
C GLY A 35 -0.55 -13.82 15.94
N ALA A 36 0.02 -12.63 15.72
CA ALA A 36 -0.73 -11.40 15.76
C ALA A 36 -1.86 -11.41 14.70
N ARG A 37 -2.99 -10.77 15.00
CA ARG A 37 -4.16 -10.62 14.11
C ARG A 37 -4.69 -9.20 14.20
N TYR A 38 -5.03 -8.64 13.04
CA TYR A 38 -5.48 -7.26 12.94
C TYR A 38 -6.80 -7.13 12.20
N GLU A 39 -7.63 -6.20 12.67
CA GLU A 39 -8.89 -5.81 12.05
C GLU A 39 -8.84 -4.33 11.66
N LEU A 40 -9.45 -3.97 10.53
CA LEU A 40 -9.60 -2.58 10.12
C LEU A 40 -10.57 -1.86 11.07
N ALA A 41 -10.09 -0.80 11.70
CA ALA A 41 -10.86 -0.01 12.67
C ALA A 41 -11.36 1.33 12.08
N GLY A 42 -11.13 1.56 10.79
CA GLY A 42 -11.52 2.79 10.10
C GLY A 42 -11.15 2.76 8.61
N VAL A 43 -11.34 3.89 7.94
CA VAL A 43 -11.04 4.02 6.51
C VAL A 43 -9.54 4.29 6.35
N PRO A 44 -8.79 3.41 5.64
CA PRO A 44 -7.39 3.68 5.33
C PRO A 44 -7.29 4.79 4.29
N GLY A 45 -6.14 5.46 4.26
CA GLY A 45 -5.81 6.42 3.21
C GLY A 45 -4.43 6.17 2.63
N VAL A 46 -4.24 6.69 1.42
CA VAL A 46 -2.97 6.62 0.70
C VAL A 46 -2.67 7.99 0.10
N ALA A 47 -1.41 8.43 0.19
CA ALA A 47 -0.92 9.62 -0.49
C ALA A 47 0.35 9.31 -1.26
N LEU A 48 0.38 9.83 -2.48
CA LEU A 48 1.60 9.94 -3.28
C LEU A 48 2.21 11.32 -3.05
N PHE A 49 3.47 11.35 -2.66
CA PHE A 49 4.31 12.53 -2.52
C PHE A 49 5.35 12.53 -3.64
N GLU A 50 5.55 13.66 -4.29
CA GLU A 50 6.55 13.85 -5.34
C GLU A 50 7.30 15.17 -5.10
N ARG A 51 8.64 15.14 -5.12
CA ARG A 51 9.47 16.35 -5.03
C ARG A 51 9.92 16.77 -6.43
N ASP A 52 9.60 18.01 -6.79
CA ASP A 52 10.05 18.58 -8.06
C ASP A 52 11.47 19.20 -7.97
N HIS A 53 11.95 19.76 -9.08
CA HIS A 53 13.23 20.49 -9.13
C HIS A 53 13.25 21.78 -8.29
N ALA A 54 12.09 22.34 -7.98
CA ALA A 54 11.94 23.62 -7.29
C ALA A 54 11.90 23.47 -5.76
N ASP A 55 12.23 22.27 -5.28
CA ASP A 55 12.29 21.93 -3.85
C ASP A 55 10.92 21.91 -3.16
N VAL A 56 9.85 21.76 -3.93
CA VAL A 56 8.49 21.68 -3.41
C VAL A 56 8.03 20.22 -3.45
N ILE A 57 7.56 19.72 -2.31
CA ILE A 57 6.85 18.45 -2.23
C ILE A 57 5.38 18.73 -2.55
N SER A 58 4.89 18.07 -3.59
CA SER A 58 3.46 18.01 -3.89
C SER A 58 2.90 16.66 -3.45
N HIS A 59 1.62 16.62 -3.09
CA HIS A 59 0.97 15.35 -2.79
C HIS A 59 -0.43 15.24 -3.38
N VAL A 60 -0.79 14.00 -3.72
CA VAL A 60 -2.15 13.62 -4.08
C VAL A 60 -2.56 12.49 -3.17
N SER A 61 -3.58 12.72 -2.35
CA SER A 61 -4.19 11.71 -1.50
C SER A 61 -5.44 11.13 -2.14
N SER A 62 -5.67 9.85 -1.95
CA SER A 62 -6.99 9.26 -2.16
C SER A 62 -7.33 8.24 -1.07
N SER A 63 -8.61 7.94 -0.99
CA SER A 63 -9.11 6.75 -0.30
C SER A 63 -9.46 5.70 -1.36
N PRO A 64 -9.36 4.41 -1.01
CA PRO A 64 -9.87 3.34 -1.88
C PRO A 64 -11.36 3.53 -2.12
N SER A 65 -11.83 3.08 -3.29
CA SER A 65 -13.26 2.99 -3.54
C SER A 65 -13.94 2.02 -2.56
N PRO A 66 -15.22 2.22 -2.19
CA PRO A 66 -15.93 1.32 -1.29
C PRO A 66 -15.95 -0.14 -1.75
N ALA A 67 -16.02 -0.39 -3.07
CA ALA A 67 -15.97 -1.73 -3.63
C ALA A 67 -14.64 -2.45 -3.35
N LEU A 68 -13.52 -1.71 -3.35
CA LEU A 68 -12.21 -2.27 -3.01
C LEU A 68 -12.06 -2.48 -1.49
N MET A 69 -12.68 -1.63 -0.68
CA MET A 69 -12.74 -1.83 0.77
C MET A 69 -13.47 -3.12 1.15
N GLU A 70 -14.55 -3.47 0.45
CA GLU A 70 -15.24 -4.75 0.66
C GLU A 70 -14.38 -5.96 0.24
N ALA A 71 -13.43 -5.76 -0.69
CA ALA A 71 -12.58 -6.82 -1.22
C ALA A 71 -11.26 -7.00 -0.46
N ILE A 72 -10.92 -6.12 0.49
CA ILE A 72 -9.57 -6.09 1.10
C ILE A 72 -9.26 -7.33 1.94
N ASP A 73 -10.24 -7.88 2.65
CA ASP A 73 -10.08 -9.11 3.42
C ASP A 73 -9.89 -10.32 2.52
N ASP A 74 -10.62 -10.38 1.40
CA ASP A 74 -10.44 -11.43 0.42
C ASP A 74 -9.05 -11.35 -0.23
N LEU A 75 -8.64 -10.14 -0.63
CA LEU A 75 -7.31 -9.88 -1.17
C LEU A 75 -6.21 -10.23 -0.17
N ARG A 76 -6.38 -9.91 1.13
CA ARG A 76 -5.44 -10.29 2.20
C ARG A 76 -5.25 -11.80 2.25
N ARG A 77 -6.34 -12.58 2.23
CA ARG A 77 -6.27 -14.05 2.20
C ARG A 77 -5.57 -14.57 0.94
N ARG A 78 -5.93 -14.04 -0.24
CA ARG A 78 -5.31 -14.43 -1.52
C ARG A 78 -3.81 -14.12 -1.51
N HIS A 79 -3.42 -12.97 -0.97
CA HIS A 79 -2.03 -12.55 -0.84
C HIS A 79 -1.24 -13.49 0.06
N LEU A 80 -1.72 -13.78 1.27
CA LEU A 80 -1.04 -14.66 2.22
C LEU A 80 -0.84 -16.07 1.63
N ALA A 81 -1.87 -16.60 0.97
CA ALA A 81 -1.78 -17.88 0.26
C ALA A 81 -0.73 -17.84 -0.86
N ALA A 82 -0.72 -16.79 -1.69
CA ALA A 82 0.24 -16.63 -2.78
C ALA A 82 1.69 -16.40 -2.30
N ALA A 83 1.87 -15.75 -1.14
CA ALA A 83 3.16 -15.54 -0.50
C ALA A 83 3.68 -16.76 0.26
N ASN A 84 2.95 -17.89 0.26
CA ASN A 84 3.23 -19.10 1.03
C ASN A 84 3.36 -18.86 2.55
N VAL A 85 2.56 -17.92 3.06
CA VAL A 85 2.47 -17.66 4.50
C VAL A 85 1.54 -18.68 5.14
N ALA A 86 1.92 -19.20 6.30
CA ALA A 86 1.11 -20.18 7.02
C ALA A 86 -0.26 -19.61 7.41
N GLU A 87 -1.28 -20.48 7.42
CA GLU A 87 -2.64 -20.07 7.78
C GLU A 87 -2.69 -19.49 9.19
N GLY A 88 -3.36 -18.35 9.34
CA GLY A 88 -3.54 -17.66 10.62
C GLY A 88 -2.39 -16.74 11.04
N VAL A 89 -1.31 -16.65 10.25
CA VAL A 89 -0.30 -15.59 10.36
C VAL A 89 -0.79 -14.34 9.65
N ASP A 90 -0.69 -13.19 10.31
CA ASP A 90 -1.07 -11.89 9.79
C ASP A 90 0.05 -10.86 10.03
N ASN A 91 -0.09 -9.68 9.44
CA ASN A 91 0.88 -8.59 9.59
C ASN A 91 0.15 -7.24 9.61
N SER A 92 0.48 -6.41 10.57
CA SER A 92 -0.09 -5.07 10.79
C SER A 92 0.07 -4.17 9.57
N HIS A 93 1.14 -4.33 8.80
CA HIS A 93 1.42 -3.48 7.63
C HIS A 93 0.92 -4.08 6.31
N LEU A 94 0.40 -5.33 6.31
CA LEU A 94 -0.13 -5.95 5.10
C LEU A 94 -1.33 -5.16 4.53
N PRO A 95 -2.34 -4.74 5.31
CA PRO A 95 -3.39 -3.87 4.80
C PRO A 95 -2.84 -2.60 4.13
N SER A 96 -1.85 -1.94 4.72
CA SER A 96 -1.21 -0.75 4.15
C SER A 96 -0.50 -1.06 2.83
N LEU A 97 0.21 -2.19 2.74
CA LEU A 97 0.85 -2.65 1.50
C LEU A 97 -0.17 -2.88 0.38
N LEU A 98 -1.25 -3.59 0.69
CA LEU A 98 -2.33 -3.87 -0.26
C LEU A 98 -2.99 -2.58 -0.73
N MET A 99 -3.22 -1.65 0.18
CA MET A 99 -3.78 -0.32 -0.08
C MET A 99 -2.94 0.49 -1.06
N MET A 100 -1.62 0.50 -0.87
CA MET A 100 -0.70 1.15 -1.80
C MET A 100 -0.72 0.49 -3.17
N CYS A 101 -0.73 -0.83 -3.23
CA CYS A 101 -0.80 -1.56 -4.50
C CYS A 101 -2.14 -1.30 -5.23
N MET A 102 -3.26 -1.22 -4.50
CA MET A 102 -4.54 -0.81 -5.07
C MET A 102 -4.48 0.59 -5.68
N PHE A 103 -3.90 1.55 -4.95
CA PHE A 103 -3.74 2.92 -5.44
C PHE A 103 -2.95 2.99 -6.76
N LEU A 104 -1.90 2.19 -6.91
CA LEU A 104 -1.08 2.10 -8.13
C LEU A 104 -1.81 1.47 -9.32
N VAL A 105 -2.72 0.53 -9.06
CA VAL A 105 -3.44 -0.23 -10.10
C VAL A 105 -4.75 0.44 -10.51
N GLU A 106 -5.40 1.18 -9.61
CA GLU A 106 -6.72 1.75 -9.83
C GLU A 106 -6.69 2.77 -10.99
N PRO A 107 -7.50 2.57 -12.06
CA PRO A 107 -7.47 3.43 -13.24
C PRO A 107 -7.80 4.91 -12.97
N GLY A 108 -8.51 5.19 -11.86
CA GLY A 108 -8.92 6.52 -11.42
C GLY A 108 -7.81 7.33 -10.72
N SER A 109 -6.72 6.69 -10.29
CA SER A 109 -5.56 7.32 -9.65
C SER A 109 -4.72 8.04 -10.70
N LYS A 110 -5.17 9.23 -11.11
CA LYS A 110 -4.59 10.02 -12.22
C LYS A 110 -3.10 10.36 -12.08
N GLY A 111 -2.50 10.20 -10.90
CA GLY A 111 -1.10 10.54 -10.63
C GLY A 111 -0.15 9.37 -10.40
N ALA A 112 -0.59 8.10 -10.49
CA ALA A 112 0.23 6.98 -10.00
C ALA A 112 0.60 5.92 -11.06
N ARG A 113 0.06 6.02 -12.28
CA ARG A 113 0.26 4.98 -13.30
C ARG A 113 1.72 4.82 -13.72
N HIS A 114 2.51 5.90 -13.73
CA HIS A 114 3.95 5.83 -14.04
C HIS A 114 4.76 5.10 -12.97
N LEU A 115 4.22 4.99 -11.75
CA LEU A 115 4.88 4.31 -10.63
C LEU A 115 4.67 2.80 -10.63
N ARG A 116 3.62 2.31 -11.31
CA ARG A 116 3.31 0.87 -11.39
C ARG A 116 4.48 0.05 -11.95
N ASP A 117 5.13 0.55 -12.99
CA ASP A 117 6.27 -0.12 -13.64
C ASP A 117 7.56 -0.07 -12.79
N ILE A 118 7.55 0.71 -11.72
CA ILE A 118 8.72 1.01 -10.86
C ILE A 118 8.55 0.37 -9.48
N ALA A 119 7.32 0.12 -9.03
CA ALA A 119 7.01 -0.62 -7.81
C ALA A 119 7.55 -2.05 -7.79
N VAL A 120 7.90 -2.62 -8.95
CA VAL A 120 8.57 -3.93 -9.09
C VAL A 120 10.10 -3.85 -9.02
N ARG A 121 10.68 -2.65 -8.94
CA ARG A 121 12.12 -2.43 -8.72
C ARG A 121 12.38 -2.33 -7.20
N PRO A 122 13.64 -2.26 -6.70
CA PRO A 122 13.88 -2.39 -5.26
C PRO A 122 13.47 -1.13 -4.47
N ALA A 123 12.17 -0.83 -4.41
CA ALA A 123 11.58 0.19 -3.55
C ALA A 123 12.02 -0.07 -2.11
N VAL A 124 12.35 1.01 -1.41
CA VAL A 124 12.64 0.91 0.02
C VAL A 124 11.30 0.99 0.74
N ILE A 125 10.97 -0.06 1.48
CA ILE A 125 9.78 -0.12 2.31
C ILE A 125 10.19 0.18 3.75
N ALA A 126 9.49 1.12 4.39
CA ALA A 126 9.70 1.47 5.78
C ALA A 126 8.36 1.54 6.53
N ALA A 127 8.29 0.89 7.69
CA ALA A 127 7.27 1.17 8.69
C ALA A 127 7.59 2.51 9.35
N LEU A 128 6.59 3.36 9.52
CA LEU A 128 6.72 4.65 10.18
C LEU A 128 5.93 4.63 11.48
N ASP A 129 6.47 5.29 12.51
CA ASP A 129 5.66 5.66 13.66
C ASP A 129 4.70 6.81 13.31
N GLU A 130 3.75 7.08 14.21
CA GLU A 130 2.73 8.11 14.00
C GLU A 130 3.33 9.51 13.84
N GLU A 131 4.45 9.81 14.51
CA GLU A 131 5.07 11.12 14.44
C GLU A 131 5.74 11.33 13.08
N ALA A 132 6.55 10.38 12.63
CA ALA A 132 7.15 10.39 11.30
C ALA A 132 6.08 10.43 10.19
N GLY A 133 4.94 9.75 10.40
CA GLY A 133 3.81 9.73 9.48
C GLY A 133 3.12 11.09 9.28
N LYS A 134 3.27 12.05 10.21
CA LYS A 134 2.65 13.39 10.15
C LYS A 134 3.42 14.40 9.31
N HIS A 135 4.69 14.13 9.03
CA HIS A 135 5.57 15.07 8.31
C HIS A 135 5.72 14.65 6.85
N ASP A 136 6.01 15.62 5.98
CA ASP A 136 6.36 15.31 4.60
C ASP A 136 7.58 14.37 4.57
N PRO A 137 7.61 13.40 3.64
CA PRO A 137 8.76 12.51 3.50
C PRO A 137 10.00 13.30 3.10
N ASP A 138 11.16 12.90 3.65
CA ASP A 138 12.45 13.42 3.21
C ASP A 138 12.82 12.80 1.86
N LEU A 139 12.48 13.53 0.78
CA LEU A 139 12.67 13.15 -0.62
C LEU A 139 13.80 13.95 -1.23
N GLU A 140 14.67 13.33 -2.02
CA GLU A 140 15.57 14.06 -2.91
C GLU A 140 14.79 14.61 -4.12
N PRO A 141 15.32 15.60 -4.87
CA PRO A 141 14.68 16.05 -6.10
C PRO A 141 14.38 14.89 -7.07
N HIS A 142 13.13 14.80 -7.54
CA HIS A 142 12.54 13.70 -8.34
C HIS A 142 12.33 12.36 -7.66
N ASP A 143 12.54 12.29 -6.35
CA ASP A 143 12.07 11.14 -5.61
C ASP A 143 10.55 11.23 -5.43
N ALA A 144 9.95 10.07 -5.22
CA ALA A 144 8.58 9.94 -4.83
C ALA A 144 8.45 9.01 -3.63
N ALA A 145 7.40 9.20 -2.84
CA ALA A 145 6.99 8.25 -1.82
C ALA A 145 5.49 7.99 -1.91
N LEU A 146 5.12 6.72 -1.77
CA LEU A 146 3.75 6.32 -1.57
C LEU A 146 3.59 5.93 -0.10
N ARG A 147 2.73 6.63 0.63
CA ARG A 147 2.48 6.36 2.05
C ARG A 147 1.04 5.92 2.24
N ALA A 148 0.83 4.84 2.98
CA ALA A 148 -0.47 4.43 3.47
C ALA A 148 -0.55 4.53 4.98
N TRP A 149 -1.71 4.91 5.48
CA TRP A 149 -2.06 4.88 6.89
C TRP A 149 -3.32 4.05 7.05
N THR A 150 -3.23 2.99 7.85
CA THR A 150 -4.31 2.03 8.06
C THR A 150 -4.65 1.97 9.54
N PRO A 151 -5.82 2.45 9.97
CA PRO A 151 -6.26 2.34 11.35
C PRO A 151 -6.62 0.88 11.67
N LEU A 152 -5.95 0.31 12.67
CA LEU A 152 -6.08 -1.09 13.04
C LEU A 152 -6.42 -1.27 14.52
N LEU A 153 -7.14 -2.35 14.79
CA LEU A 153 -7.31 -2.92 16.12
C LEU A 153 -6.53 -4.24 16.19
N ALA A 154 -5.66 -4.39 17.18
CA ALA A 154 -4.99 -5.66 17.45
C ALA A 154 -5.96 -6.60 18.17
N GLY A 155 -6.36 -7.70 17.53
CA GLY A 155 -7.31 -8.65 18.11
C GLY A 155 -6.80 -9.34 19.37
N HIS A 156 -5.48 -9.36 19.58
CA HIS A 156 -4.83 -9.92 20.76
C HIS A 156 -4.65 -8.90 21.90
N ALA A 157 -4.89 -7.61 21.67
CA ALA A 157 -4.75 -6.52 22.64
C ALA A 157 -5.78 -5.41 22.39
N PRO A 158 -7.10 -5.71 22.47
CA PRO A 158 -8.15 -4.74 22.14
C PRO A 158 -8.15 -3.51 23.06
N GLU A 159 -7.64 -3.62 24.29
CA GLU A 159 -7.49 -2.53 25.25
C GLU A 159 -6.46 -1.47 24.83
N ALA A 160 -5.54 -1.82 23.92
CA ALA A 160 -4.59 -0.86 23.36
C ALA A 160 -5.26 0.16 22.43
N GLY A 161 -6.50 -0.10 22.01
CA GLY A 161 -7.27 0.78 21.13
C GLY A 161 -6.77 0.76 19.69
N VAL A 162 -7.23 1.75 18.92
CA VAL A 162 -6.93 1.88 17.50
C VAL A 162 -5.58 2.55 17.31
N HIS A 163 -4.71 1.94 16.51
CA HIS A 163 -3.40 2.49 16.13
C HIS A 163 -3.25 2.51 14.62
N PRO A 164 -2.55 3.50 14.04
CA PRO A 164 -2.28 3.52 12.62
C PRO A 164 -1.05 2.64 12.31
N ALA A 165 -1.22 1.63 11.45
CA ALA A 165 -0.09 1.05 10.73
C ALA A 165 0.24 1.99 9.55
N ILE A 166 1.46 2.52 9.54
CA ILE A 166 1.91 3.47 8.52
C ILE A 166 3.05 2.83 7.74
N LEU A 167 2.88 2.68 6.44
CA LEU A 167 3.87 2.08 5.55
C LEU A 167 4.21 3.06 4.44
N GLU A 168 5.50 3.24 4.18
CA GLU A 168 6.01 4.11 3.13
C GLU A 168 6.87 3.32 2.14
N LEU A 169 6.54 3.44 0.85
CA LEU A 169 7.33 2.97 -0.28
C LEU A 169 8.05 4.16 -0.90
N ARG A 170 9.38 4.18 -0.82
CA ARG A 170 10.21 5.21 -1.45
C ARG A 170 10.76 4.76 -2.79
N PHE A 171 10.82 5.71 -3.71
CA PHE A 171 11.29 5.53 -5.06
C PHE A 171 12.28 6.63 -5.44
N ALA A 172 13.48 6.24 -5.88
CA ALA A 172 14.56 7.18 -6.18
C ALA A 172 14.61 7.63 -7.65
N ALA A 173 14.82 8.93 -7.87
CA ALA A 173 14.98 9.69 -9.12
C ALA A 173 15.80 8.99 -10.22
N ASN A 174 16.95 8.45 -9.84
CA ASN A 174 17.91 7.75 -10.71
C ASN A 174 17.36 6.43 -11.27
N ARG A 175 16.16 6.00 -10.85
CA ARG A 175 15.42 4.86 -11.39
C ARG A 175 14.28 5.26 -12.32
N TYR A 176 13.92 6.55 -12.35
CA TYR A 176 12.90 7.15 -13.23
C TYR A 176 13.50 7.71 -14.53
N THR A 177 14.73 8.22 -14.46
CA THR A 177 15.34 9.06 -15.50
C THR A 177 15.98 8.30 -16.68
N ARG A 178 15.96 6.97 -16.72
CA ARG A 178 16.40 6.22 -17.93
C ARG A 178 15.47 6.36 -19.13
N TYR A 179 14.31 6.99 -18.98
CA TYR A 179 13.38 7.26 -20.07
C TYR A 179 12.83 8.69 -19.97
N VAL A 180 13.72 9.66 -20.15
CA VAL A 180 13.33 10.93 -20.78
C VAL A 180 14.00 10.90 -22.16
N PRO A 181 13.24 10.78 -23.27
CA PRO A 181 13.81 10.93 -24.62
C PRO A 181 14.33 12.35 -24.86
#